data_AF-A0AAU8NG60-F1
#
_entry.id   AF-A0AAU8NG60-F1
#
_cell.length_a   1.000
_cell.length_b   1.000
_cell.length_c   1.000
_cell.angle_alpha   90.00
_cell.angle_beta   90.00
_cell.angle_gamma   90.00
#
_symmetry.space_group_name_H-M   'P 1'
#
loop_
_entity.id
_entity.type
_entity.pdbx_description
1 polymer ?
#
loop_
_entity_poly.entity_id
_entity_poly.type
_entity_poly.pdbx_seq_one_letter_code
_entity_poly.pdbx_strand_id
1 'polypeptide(L)'
;MYLLRAGDRFALLGDPSPALVVALYAAVAVGAIPLVPSPLLTVSELTAILQDAEPHMIIHDEHHLEKVKTLIHLLEYSPQWFTTHEENSVSRSLPTLLKRLFSSRPTESVNAGAEDTAVLIYTGGTTGRPKGVMHSHRSKQIVFKNSFKVAEMAQETGCSARHFPFKQTSLFAKCRLGRF
;
A
#
# COMPACT_ATOMS: atom_id res chain seq x y z
N MET A 1 -21.76 -1.42 -7.50
CA MET A 1 -21.55 -1.91 -6.13
C MET A 1 -20.05 -2.02 -5.92
N TYR A 2 -19.45 -1.22 -5.04
CA TYR A 2 -17.99 -1.08 -4.88
C TYR A 2 -17.44 -2.13 -3.89
N LEU A 3 -17.63 -3.42 -4.17
CA LEU A 3 -17.35 -4.49 -3.21
C LEU A 3 -15.98 -5.10 -3.45
N LEU A 4 -15.02 -4.68 -2.63
CA LEU A 4 -13.83 -5.47 -2.35
C LEU A 4 -14.21 -6.72 -1.57
N ARG A 5 -13.65 -7.85 -1.96
CA ARG A 5 -13.82 -9.14 -1.30
C ARG A 5 -12.49 -9.64 -0.74
N ALA A 6 -12.59 -10.60 0.17
CA ALA A 6 -11.41 -11.32 0.64
C ALA A 6 -10.64 -11.91 -0.55
N GLY A 7 -9.33 -11.72 -0.56
CA GLY A 7 -8.45 -12.11 -1.64
C GLY A 7 -8.32 -11.11 -2.78
N ASP A 8 -9.14 -10.05 -2.87
CA ASP A 8 -8.99 -9.05 -3.94
C ASP A 8 -7.71 -8.22 -3.79
N ARG A 9 -7.04 -7.90 -4.90
CA ARG A 9 -5.85 -7.05 -4.89
C ARG A 9 -6.23 -5.58 -4.85
N PHE A 10 -5.55 -4.80 -4.02
CA PHE A 10 -5.86 -3.39 -3.75
C PHE A 10 -4.60 -2.51 -3.83
N ALA A 11 -4.46 -1.72 -4.88
CA ALA A 11 -3.26 -0.92 -5.09
C ALA A 11 -3.33 0.44 -4.40
N LEU A 12 -2.24 0.83 -3.74
CA LEU A 12 -2.05 2.14 -3.13
C LEU A 12 -0.89 2.85 -3.84
N LEU A 13 -1.21 3.89 -4.63
CA LEU A 13 -0.25 4.65 -5.42
C LEU A 13 -0.26 6.12 -5.00
N GLY A 14 0.52 6.46 -3.97
CA GLY A 14 0.67 7.84 -3.54
C GLY A 14 1.79 8.03 -2.53
N ASP A 15 2.01 9.28 -2.16
CA ASP A 15 2.94 9.67 -1.11
C ASP A 15 2.42 9.24 0.27
N PRO A 16 3.32 8.93 1.23
CA PRO A 16 2.91 8.51 2.56
C PRO A 16 1.96 9.52 3.22
N SER A 17 0.73 9.10 3.51
CA SER A 17 -0.29 9.94 4.13
C SER A 17 -1.20 9.12 5.05
N PRO A 18 -1.88 9.74 6.04
CA PRO A 18 -2.84 9.06 6.88
C PRO A 18 -3.95 8.35 6.10
N ALA A 19 -4.40 8.95 4.99
CA ALA A 19 -5.43 8.37 4.14
C ALA A 19 -5.00 7.03 3.54
N LEU A 20 -3.76 6.92 3.03
CA LEU A 20 -3.24 5.64 2.52
C LEU A 20 -3.03 4.62 3.64
N VAL A 21 -2.70 5.06 4.87
CA VAL A 21 -2.56 4.15 6.03
C VAL A 21 -3.92 3.55 6.38
N VAL A 22 -4.95 4.39 6.46
CA VAL A 22 -6.31 3.93 6.71
C VAL A 22 -6.76 2.99 5.59
N ALA A 23 -6.53 3.33 4.32
CA ALA A 23 -6.89 2.49 3.18
C ALA A 23 -6.17 1.13 3.20
N LEU A 24 -4.88 1.11 3.55
CA LEU A 24 -4.10 -0.12 3.73
C LEU A 24 -4.75 -1.05 4.76
N TYR A 25 -5.01 -0.54 5.97
CA TYR A 25 -5.59 -1.36 7.03
C TYR A 25 -7.04 -1.72 6.77
N ALA A 26 -7.82 -0.86 6.11
CA ALA A 26 -9.17 -1.17 5.68
C ALA A 26 -9.18 -2.34 4.67
N ALA A 27 -8.26 -2.36 3.70
CA ALA A 27 -8.11 -3.47 2.77
C ALA A 27 -7.80 -4.78 3.52
N VAL A 28 -6.83 -4.76 4.43
CA VAL A 28 -6.48 -5.94 5.24
C VAL A 28 -7.67 -6.39 6.11
N ALA A 29 -8.41 -5.46 6.70
CA ALA A 29 -9.55 -5.79 7.56
C ALA A 29 -10.69 -6.51 6.81
N VAL A 30 -10.89 -6.22 5.53
CA VAL A 30 -11.86 -6.92 4.67
C VAL A 30 -11.26 -8.16 3.98
N GLY A 31 -10.03 -8.54 4.33
CA GLY A 31 -9.32 -9.68 3.76
C GLY A 31 -8.77 -9.43 2.35
N ALA A 32 -8.78 -8.19 1.85
CA ALA A 32 -8.14 -7.83 0.59
C ALA A 32 -6.61 -7.78 0.76
N ILE A 33 -5.90 -7.93 -0.35
CA ILE A 33 -4.45 -8.03 -0.42
C ILE A 33 -3.89 -6.72 -0.99
N PRO A 34 -3.46 -5.78 -0.15
CA PRO A 34 -2.88 -4.54 -0.64
C PRO A 34 -1.55 -4.77 -1.36
N LEU A 35 -1.29 -3.93 -2.36
CA LEU A 35 0.04 -3.73 -2.94
C LEU A 35 0.39 -2.24 -2.89
N VAL A 36 1.64 -1.96 -2.53
CA VAL A 36 2.14 -0.60 -2.25
C VAL A 36 3.33 -0.28 -3.16
N PRO A 37 3.15 -0.24 -4.49
CA PRO A 37 4.24 0.10 -5.39
C PRO A 37 4.73 1.53 -5.13
N SER A 38 6.03 1.76 -5.30
CA SER A 38 6.58 3.11 -5.15
C SER A 38 6.01 4.02 -6.25
N PRO A 39 5.42 5.18 -5.92
CA PRO A 39 4.91 6.10 -6.93
C PRO A 39 6.03 6.74 -7.76
N LEU A 40 7.30 6.58 -7.36
CA LEU A 40 8.47 7.04 -8.10
C LEU A 40 8.85 6.15 -9.28
N LEU A 41 8.26 4.95 -9.39
CA LEU A 41 8.47 4.08 -10.54
C LEU A 41 7.95 4.74 -11.82
N THR A 42 8.55 4.34 -12.94
CA THR A 42 8.12 4.76 -14.27
C THR A 42 6.75 4.18 -14.60
N VAL A 43 6.06 4.78 -15.59
CA VAL A 43 4.76 4.28 -16.06
C VAL A 43 4.89 2.82 -16.55
N SER A 44 5.96 2.48 -17.26
CA SER A 44 6.19 1.12 -17.74
C SER A 44 6.34 0.11 -16.60
N GLU A 45 7.14 0.43 -15.59
CA GLU A 45 7.33 -0.44 -14.42
C GLU A 45 6.04 -0.62 -13.63
N LEU A 46 5.28 0.46 -13.41
CA LEU A 46 3.98 0.39 -12.73
C LEU A 46 2.96 -0.39 -13.56
N THR A 47 2.95 -0.24 -14.88
CA THR A 47 2.07 -1.01 -15.76
C THR A 47 2.36 -2.50 -15.63
N ALA A 48 3.64 -2.90 -15.66
CA ALA A 48 4.03 -4.29 -15.49
C ALA A 48 3.61 -4.86 -14.11
N ILE A 49 3.77 -4.07 -13.04
CA ILE A 49 3.31 -4.46 -11.70
C ILE A 49 1.79 -4.62 -11.66
N LEU A 50 1.05 -3.66 -12.20
CA LEU A 50 -0.41 -3.65 -12.17
C LEU A 50 -1.02 -4.71 -13.10
N GLN A 51 -0.38 -5.05 -14.22
CA GLN A 51 -0.79 -6.17 -15.06
C GLN A 51 -0.57 -7.52 -14.38
N ASP A 52 0.55 -7.70 -13.67
CA ASP A 52 0.80 -8.93 -12.92
C ASP A 52 -0.14 -9.07 -11.70
N ALA A 53 -0.42 -7.95 -11.02
CA ALA A 53 -1.20 -7.94 -9.79
C ALA A 53 -2.72 -7.89 -10.00
N GLU A 54 -3.19 -7.42 -11.16
CA GLU A 54 -4.62 -7.18 -11.47
C GLU A 54 -5.46 -6.67 -10.26
N PRO A 55 -5.11 -5.55 -9.62
CA PRO A 55 -5.94 -4.96 -8.57
C PRO A 55 -7.36 -4.70 -9.00
N HIS A 56 -8.31 -5.05 -8.14
CA HIS A 56 -9.70 -4.65 -8.32
C HIS A 56 -9.91 -3.14 -8.12
N MET A 57 -9.05 -2.52 -7.31
CA MET A 57 -9.13 -1.10 -6.97
C MET A 57 -7.74 -0.46 -6.83
N ILE A 58 -7.61 0.79 -7.26
CA ILE A 58 -6.43 1.64 -7.12
C ILE A 58 -6.81 2.91 -6.32
N ILE A 59 -6.13 3.18 -5.21
CA ILE A 59 -6.21 4.46 -4.50
C ILE A 59 -4.97 5.28 -4.83
N HIS A 60 -5.17 6.56 -5.12
CA HIS A 60 -4.08 7.48 -5.38
C HIS A 60 -4.28 8.84 -4.71
N ASP A 61 -3.21 9.62 -4.59
CA ASP A 61 -3.30 11.02 -4.16
C ASP A 61 -3.42 11.97 -5.37
N GLU A 62 -3.52 13.27 -5.12
CA GLU A 62 -3.60 14.27 -6.19
C GLU A 62 -2.29 14.44 -6.97
N HIS A 63 -1.13 14.24 -6.32
CA HIS A 63 0.19 14.43 -6.93
C HIS A 63 0.44 13.44 -8.07
N HIS A 64 -0.09 12.23 -7.96
CA HIS A 64 0.14 11.15 -8.93
C HIS A 64 -1.04 10.94 -9.91
N LEU A 65 -2.02 11.85 -9.95
CA LEU A 65 -3.22 11.74 -10.80
C LEU A 65 -2.90 11.50 -12.28
N GLU A 66 -2.04 12.32 -12.90
CA GLU A 66 -1.72 12.20 -14.34
C GLU A 66 -1.03 10.87 -14.66
N LYS A 67 -0.21 10.37 -13.73
CA LYS A 67 0.42 9.06 -13.85
C LYS A 67 -0.63 7.96 -13.81
N VAL A 68 -1.58 8.02 -12.86
CA VAL A 68 -2.69 7.05 -12.77
C VAL A 68 -3.56 7.07 -14.00
N LYS A 69 -3.95 8.25 -14.52
CA LYS A 69 -4.71 8.35 -15.78
C LYS A 69 -4.02 7.59 -16.90
N THR A 70 -2.72 7.82 -17.07
CA THR A 70 -1.93 7.14 -18.09
C THR A 70 -1.94 5.62 -17.87
N LEU A 71 -1.77 5.16 -16.63
CA LEU A 71 -1.80 3.73 -16.30
C LEU A 71 -3.15 3.10 -16.65
N ILE A 72 -4.27 3.72 -16.26
CA ILE A 72 -5.62 3.19 -16.53
C ILE A 72 -5.85 2.97 -18.04
N HIS A 73 -5.28 3.81 -18.91
CA HIS A 73 -5.38 3.65 -20.36
C HIS A 73 -4.48 2.53 -20.93
N LEU A 74 -3.45 2.10 -20.20
CA LEU A 74 -2.49 1.07 -20.63
C LEU A 74 -2.81 -0.33 -20.08
N LEU A 75 -3.66 -0.43 -19.07
CA LEU A 75 -4.05 -1.71 -18.48
C LEU A 75 -4.99 -2.48 -19.42
N GLU A 76 -4.81 -3.79 -19.48
CA GLU A 76 -5.66 -4.71 -20.25
C GLU A 76 -6.99 -5.03 -19.52
N TYR A 77 -7.18 -4.45 -18.35
CA TYR A 77 -8.38 -4.55 -17.52
C TYR A 77 -8.74 -3.18 -16.93
N SER A 78 -9.95 -3.04 -16.42
CA SER A 78 -10.47 -1.76 -15.91
C SER A 78 -10.67 -1.81 -14.39
N PRO A 79 -9.65 -1.42 -13.58
CA PRO A 79 -9.82 -1.32 -12.14
C PRO A 79 -10.72 -0.15 -11.77
N GLN A 80 -11.36 -0.24 -10.60
CA GLN A 80 -11.92 0.93 -9.96
C GLN A 80 -10.78 1.81 -9.43
N TRP A 81 -10.95 3.12 -9.43
CA TRP A 81 -9.92 4.01 -8.92
C TRP A 81 -10.51 5.23 -8.23
N PHE A 82 -9.85 5.64 -7.15
CA PHE A 82 -10.31 6.71 -6.27
C PHE A 82 -9.15 7.59 -5.83
N THR A 83 -9.43 8.87 -5.67
CA THR A 83 -8.50 9.85 -5.09
C THR A 83 -8.69 9.96 -3.58
N THR A 84 -7.61 10.18 -2.84
CA THR A 84 -7.67 10.53 -1.41
C THR A 84 -8.16 11.96 -1.16
N HIS A 85 -8.30 12.78 -2.21
CA HIS A 85 -8.73 14.18 -2.15
C HIS A 85 -10.22 14.33 -2.47
N GLU A 86 -10.69 15.58 -2.60
CA GLU A 86 -12.05 15.89 -3.01
C GLU A 86 -12.36 15.39 -4.43
N GLU A 87 -13.65 15.21 -4.71
CA GLU A 87 -14.11 14.63 -5.97
C GLU A 87 -13.82 15.61 -7.11
N ASN A 88 -13.24 15.10 -8.20
CA ASN A 88 -13.02 15.88 -9.41
C ASN A 88 -13.69 15.20 -10.61
N SER A 89 -13.65 15.83 -11.79
CA SER A 89 -14.29 15.31 -13.00
C SER A 89 -13.72 13.97 -13.50
N VAL A 90 -12.61 13.50 -12.92
CA VAL A 90 -11.82 12.40 -13.43
C VAL A 90 -11.83 11.20 -12.48
N SER A 91 -11.69 11.43 -11.18
CA SER A 91 -11.55 10.39 -10.16
C SER A 91 -12.51 10.65 -9.00
N ARG A 92 -13.13 9.57 -8.52
CA ARG A 92 -14.08 9.62 -7.41
C ARG A 92 -13.33 9.78 -6.09
N SER A 93 -13.90 10.55 -5.17
CA SER A 93 -13.30 10.77 -3.85
C SER A 93 -13.55 9.62 -2.89
N LEU A 94 -12.47 9.07 -2.34
CA LEU A 94 -12.52 8.09 -1.25
C LEU A 94 -13.18 8.69 0.00
N PRO A 95 -12.83 9.90 0.49
CA PRO A 95 -13.56 10.55 1.58
C PRO A 95 -15.07 10.68 1.37
N THR A 96 -15.51 11.07 0.17
CA THR A 96 -16.95 11.17 -0.15
C THR A 96 -17.63 9.81 -0.14
N LEU A 97 -16.96 8.77 -0.67
CA LEU A 97 -17.45 7.40 -0.63
C LEU A 97 -17.61 6.92 0.82
N LEU A 98 -16.59 7.14 1.66
CA LEU A 98 -16.62 6.76 3.07
C LEU A 98 -17.76 7.48 3.81
N LYS A 99 -17.95 8.79 3.62
CA LYS A 99 -19.07 9.55 4.22
C LYS A 99 -20.43 8.95 3.87
N ARG A 100 -20.63 8.45 2.64
CA ARG A 100 -21.87 7.78 2.24
C ARG A 100 -22.05 6.41 2.90
N LEU A 101 -20.95 5.69 3.12
CA LEU A 101 -20.95 4.34 3.69
C LEU A 101 -21.00 4.34 5.23
N PHE A 102 -20.61 5.42 5.91
CA PHE A 102 -20.69 5.52 7.37
C PHE A 102 -22.12 5.39 7.94
N SER A 103 -23.14 5.55 7.11
CA SER A 103 -24.54 5.28 7.48
C SER A 103 -24.91 3.79 7.47
N SER A 104 -23.99 2.91 7.03
CA SER A 104 -24.15 1.45 7.01
C SER A 104 -23.35 0.78 8.14
N ARG A 105 -23.79 -0.39 8.60
CA ARG A 105 -23.09 -1.15 9.65
C ARG A 105 -21.63 -1.41 9.23
N PRO A 106 -20.66 -1.32 10.17
CA PRO A 106 -19.30 -1.74 9.89
C PRO A 106 -19.31 -3.17 9.36
N THR A 107 -18.66 -3.41 8.23
CA THR A 107 -18.39 -4.79 7.78
C THR A 107 -17.55 -5.46 8.85
N GLU A 108 -17.96 -6.65 9.30
CA GLU A 108 -17.16 -7.43 10.24
C GLU A 108 -15.78 -7.71 9.62
N SER A 109 -14.73 -7.57 10.44
CA SER A 109 -13.39 -7.90 10.00
C SER A 109 -13.31 -9.38 9.64
N VAL A 110 -12.74 -9.68 8.48
CA VAL A 110 -12.50 -11.06 8.07
C VAL A 110 -11.50 -11.70 9.04
N ASN A 111 -11.80 -12.91 9.50
CA ASN A 111 -10.87 -13.70 10.31
C ASN A 111 -9.80 -14.33 9.40
N ALA A 112 -8.75 -13.56 9.11
CA ALA A 112 -7.61 -14.01 8.31
C ALA A 112 -6.67 -14.90 9.14
N GLY A 113 -6.22 -16.01 8.56
CA GLY A 113 -5.22 -16.89 9.11
C GLY A 113 -3.84 -16.25 9.14
N ALA A 114 -2.98 -16.71 10.06
CA ALA A 114 -1.63 -16.16 10.22
C ALA A 114 -0.74 -16.33 8.97
N GLU A 115 -0.99 -17.37 8.18
CA GLU A 115 -0.24 -17.68 6.95
C GLU A 115 -0.90 -17.11 5.68
N ASP A 116 -2.09 -16.49 5.80
CA ASP A 116 -2.74 -15.82 4.66
C ASP A 116 -1.92 -14.59 4.23
N THR A 117 -1.95 -14.31 2.93
CA THR A 117 -1.22 -13.16 2.36
C THR A 117 -1.83 -11.85 2.83
N ALA A 118 -1.05 -11.06 3.56
CA ALA A 118 -1.46 -9.77 4.09
C ALA A 118 -1.11 -8.60 3.16
N VAL A 119 -0.05 -8.73 2.34
CA VAL A 119 0.41 -7.66 1.42
C VAL A 119 1.32 -8.24 0.34
N LEU A 120 1.23 -7.68 -0.85
CA LEU A 120 2.17 -7.91 -1.96
C LEU A 120 3.19 -6.78 -2.02
N ILE A 121 4.48 -7.13 -2.07
CA ILE A 121 5.56 -6.18 -2.31
C ILE A 121 6.29 -6.57 -3.59
N TYR A 122 6.26 -5.67 -4.58
CA TYR A 122 6.93 -5.88 -5.85
C TYR A 122 8.40 -5.50 -5.79
N THR A 123 9.22 -6.30 -6.47
CA THR A 123 10.68 -6.08 -6.61
C THR A 123 11.08 -6.17 -8.06
N GLY A 124 12.06 -5.37 -8.50
CA GLY A 124 12.43 -5.26 -9.92
C GLY A 124 12.94 -6.55 -10.57
N GLY A 125 13.43 -7.51 -9.78
CA GLY A 125 13.95 -8.80 -10.26
C GLY A 125 15.20 -8.67 -11.16
N THR A 126 16.11 -9.65 -11.13
CA THR A 126 17.27 -9.68 -12.03
C THR A 126 16.90 -9.99 -13.48
N THR A 127 15.70 -10.53 -13.71
CA THR A 127 15.14 -10.90 -15.01
C THR A 127 14.44 -9.75 -15.73
N GLY A 128 14.48 -8.53 -15.18
CA GLY A 128 13.83 -7.33 -15.73
C GLY A 128 12.30 -7.27 -15.58
N ARG A 129 11.66 -8.40 -15.23
CA ARG A 129 10.23 -8.46 -14.89
C ARG A 129 10.03 -8.33 -13.38
N PRO A 130 9.11 -7.45 -12.93
CA PRO A 130 8.85 -7.28 -11.51
C PRO A 130 8.19 -8.54 -10.94
N LYS A 131 8.52 -8.89 -9.70
CA LYS A 131 7.98 -10.06 -8.99
C LYS A 131 7.28 -9.63 -7.71
N GLY A 132 6.00 -10.01 -7.56
CA GLY A 132 5.22 -9.82 -6.35
C GLY A 132 5.61 -10.81 -5.26
N VAL A 133 6.19 -10.32 -4.17
CA VAL A 133 6.50 -11.13 -2.98
C VAL A 133 5.29 -11.13 -2.05
N MET A 134 4.72 -12.32 -1.84
CA MET A 134 3.65 -12.53 -0.87
C MET A 134 4.20 -12.50 0.55
N HIS A 135 3.68 -11.59 1.37
CA HIS A 135 3.98 -11.54 2.80
C HIS A 135 2.76 -11.94 3.61
N SER A 136 2.88 -13.00 4.41
CA SER A 136 1.81 -13.42 5.31
C SER A 136 1.61 -12.46 6.48
N HIS A 137 0.44 -12.50 7.12
CA HIS A 137 0.17 -11.78 8.37
C HIS A 137 1.26 -12.02 9.42
N ARG A 138 1.66 -13.28 9.62
CA ARG A 138 2.72 -13.67 10.54
C ARG A 138 4.05 -13.01 10.17
N SER A 139 4.43 -13.05 8.89
CA SER A 139 5.70 -12.45 8.45
C SER A 139 5.74 -10.95 8.73
N LYS A 140 4.63 -10.22 8.49
CA LYS A 140 4.55 -8.79 8.75
C LYS A 140 4.50 -8.45 10.23
N GLN A 141 3.79 -9.24 11.04
CA GLN A 141 3.80 -9.08 12.49
C GLN A 141 5.20 -9.23 13.08
N ILE A 142 5.99 -10.21 12.61
CA ILE A 142 7.38 -10.40 13.06
C ILE A 142 8.24 -9.19 12.69
N VAL A 143 8.19 -8.75 11.42
CA VAL A 143 8.94 -7.57 10.96
C VAL A 143 8.56 -6.32 11.74
N PHE A 144 7.26 -6.12 12.00
CA PHE A 144 6.75 -5.00 12.79
C PHE A 144 7.30 -5.03 14.21
N LYS A 145 7.14 -6.15 14.93
CA LYS A 145 7.68 -6.32 16.30
C LYS A 145 9.19 -6.07 16.37
N ASN A 146 9.94 -6.61 15.43
CA ASN A 146 11.39 -6.41 15.37
C ASN A 146 11.75 -4.94 15.09
N SER A 147 10.95 -4.24 14.29
CA SER A 147 11.16 -2.82 13.98
C SER A 147 11.03 -1.93 15.22
N PHE A 148 10.06 -2.21 16.11
CA PHE A 148 9.94 -1.50 17.39
C PHE A 148 11.15 -1.72 18.28
N LYS A 149 11.58 -2.99 18.42
CA LYS A 149 12.75 -3.32 19.22
C LYS A 149 14.01 -2.61 18.73
N VAL A 150 14.22 -2.55 17.41
CA VAL A 150 15.37 -1.80 16.84
C VAL A 150 15.21 -0.30 17.06
N ALA A 151 14.00 0.26 16.97
CA ALA A 151 13.77 1.68 17.23
C ALA A 151 14.04 2.06 18.69
N GLU A 152 13.68 1.19 19.64
CA GLU A 152 13.98 1.33 21.06
C GLU A 152 15.50 1.31 21.31
N MET A 153 16.20 0.32 20.79
CA MET A 153 17.68 0.25 20.86
C MET A 153 18.38 1.46 20.19
N ALA A 154 17.80 2.00 19.12
CA ALA A 154 18.32 3.19 18.46
C ALA A 154 18.21 4.43 19.37
N GLN A 155 17.11 4.58 20.11
CA GLN A 155 16.94 5.68 21.07
C GLN A 155 17.98 5.62 22.20
N GLU A 156 18.28 4.42 22.71
CA GLU A 156 19.29 4.20 23.76
C GLU A 156 20.71 4.55 23.31
N THR A 157 21.00 4.44 22.01
CA THR A 157 22.31 4.69 21.41
C THR A 157 22.43 6.08 20.76
N GLY A 158 21.42 6.95 20.89
CA GLY A 158 21.40 8.27 20.27
C GLY A 158 21.20 8.25 18.74
N CYS A 159 20.72 7.14 18.19
CA CYS A 159 20.41 6.95 16.78
C CYS A 159 18.91 7.16 16.51
N SER A 160 18.56 7.65 15.31
CA SER A 160 17.16 7.74 14.89
C SER A 160 16.81 6.59 13.94
N ALA A 161 15.72 5.88 14.21
CA ALA A 161 15.16 4.84 13.33
C ALA A 161 13.83 5.32 12.74
N ARG A 162 13.63 5.14 11.42
CA ARG A 162 12.35 5.41 10.75
C ARG A 162 11.82 4.14 10.12
N HIS A 163 10.60 3.74 10.51
CA HIS A 163 9.85 2.66 9.88
C HIS A 163 8.84 3.25 8.91
N PHE A 164 8.90 2.85 7.64
CA PHE A 164 7.92 3.24 6.63
C PHE A 164 7.04 2.04 6.29
N PRO A 165 5.74 2.06 6.59
CA PRO A 165 4.86 0.92 6.34
C PRO A 165 4.64 0.63 4.84
N PHE A 166 4.97 1.59 3.96
CA PHE A 166 4.71 1.53 2.51
C PHE A 166 5.92 1.20 1.65
N LYS A 167 7.14 1.38 2.15
CA LYS A 167 8.35 1.10 1.36
C LYS A 167 8.99 -0.18 1.88
N GLN A 168 9.49 -0.97 0.93
CA GLN A 168 10.38 -2.12 1.13
C GLN A 168 11.15 -1.98 2.44
N THR A 169 11.11 -3.02 3.28
CA THR A 169 11.65 -3.16 4.64
C THR A 169 13.04 -2.54 4.88
N SER A 170 13.16 -1.22 4.81
CA SER A 170 14.38 -0.49 5.06
C SER A 170 14.14 0.33 6.32
N LEU A 171 14.35 -0.32 7.46
CA LEU A 171 14.62 0.42 8.69
C LEU A 171 15.97 1.11 8.48
N PHE A 172 15.95 2.41 8.20
CA PHE A 172 17.18 3.18 8.19
C PHE A 172 17.43 3.69 9.61
N ALA A 173 18.41 3.08 10.28
CA ALA A 173 19.01 3.65 11.48
C ALA A 173 20.08 4.66 11.04
N LYS A 174 19.86 5.94 11.34
CA LYS A 174 20.87 6.98 11.13
C LYS A 174 21.45 7.31 12.50
N CYS A 175 22.64 6.78 12.78
CA CYS A 175 23.41 7.12 13.96
C CYS A 175 24.17 8.42 13.72
N ARG A 176 24.03 9.41 14.62
CA ARG A 176 24.99 10.50 14.71
C ARG A 176 26.25 9.92 15.33
N LEU A 177 27.17 9.39 14.51
CA LEU A 177 28.55 9.24 14.97
C LEU A 177 29.06 10.67 15.20
N GLY A 178 29.16 11.05 16.47
CA GLY A 178 29.80 12.29 16.87
C GLY A 178 31.20 12.33 16.27
N ARG A 179 31.55 13.49 15.68
CA ARG A 179 32.94 13.78 15.35
C ARG A 179 33.74 13.69 16.64
N PHE A 180 34.73 12.80 16.69
CA PHE A 180 35.87 12.97 17.58
C PHE A 180 36.75 14.09 17.03
#